data_AF-A0A7G1IHZ6-F1
#
_entry.id   AF-A0A7G1IHZ6-F1
#
_cell.length_a   1.000
_cell.length_b   1.000
_cell.length_c   1.000
_cell.angle_alpha   90.00
_cell.angle_beta   90.00
_cell.angle_gamma   90.00
#
_symmetry.space_group_name_H-M   'P 1'
#
loop_
_entity.id
_entity.type
_entity.pdbx_description
1 polymer ?
#
loop_
_entity_poly.entity_id
_entity_poly.type
_entity_poly.pdbx_seq_one_letter_code
_entity_poly.pdbx_strand_id
1 'polypeptide(L)'
;MPTGVCGDAIPIQMRVAQLADMVEVHHRAYGVEGAVAMARSRRGGQFDPEVVDTFVNHADAILAGPPTGDAWAAALRASPDHQRPLDDQSLDALLVALGDFVDLKCPFTLGHSRTVARLAGDAAVAAGLDADAAVLTRRAGHVHDLGRIGVSNQIWSKQGPLSAAEFERVRLHPYFTVRILNQVPGLRKLAEVAGNHHERLDGSGYPVGWPNPR
;
A
#
# COMPACT_ATOMS: atom_id res chain seq x y z
N MET A 1 -15.05 15.92 -2.32
CA MET A 1 -15.28 17.33 -1.91
C MET A 1 -16.05 17.32 -0.59
N PRO A 2 -15.73 18.15 0.41
CA PRO A 2 -16.52 18.21 1.64
C PRO A 2 -17.83 18.98 1.37
N THR A 3 -18.96 18.29 1.55
CA THR A 3 -20.32 18.75 1.20
C THR A 3 -21.01 19.56 2.29
N GLY A 4 -20.29 19.96 3.35
CA GLY A 4 -20.86 20.71 4.48
C GLY A 4 -21.94 19.95 5.28
N VAL A 5 -22.01 18.62 5.12
CA VAL A 5 -22.98 17.76 5.82
C VAL A 5 -22.71 17.68 7.32
N CYS A 6 -23.76 17.54 8.13
CA CYS A 6 -23.69 17.49 9.59
C CYS A 6 -24.62 16.41 10.17
N GLY A 7 -24.33 15.99 11.42
CA GLY A 7 -25.16 15.03 12.15
C GLY A 7 -25.34 13.70 11.40
N ASP A 8 -26.57 13.19 11.38
CA ASP A 8 -26.91 11.91 10.75
C ASP A 8 -26.82 11.91 9.22
N ALA A 9 -26.67 13.08 8.58
CA ALA A 9 -26.33 13.14 7.17
C ALA A 9 -24.89 12.66 6.89
N ILE A 10 -24.05 12.56 7.92
CA ILE A 10 -22.73 11.93 7.84
C ILE A 10 -22.93 10.41 7.99
N PRO A 11 -22.49 9.59 7.00
CA PRO A 11 -22.56 8.13 7.10
C PRO A 11 -21.92 7.63 8.39
N ILE A 12 -22.58 6.69 9.07
CA ILE A 12 -22.12 6.17 10.37
C ILE A 12 -20.69 5.62 10.30
N GLN A 13 -20.31 5.02 9.18
CA GLN A 13 -18.95 4.50 8.94
C GLN A 13 -17.89 5.61 9.02
N MET A 14 -18.20 6.81 8.54
CA MET A 14 -17.28 7.96 8.64
C MET A 14 -17.18 8.47 10.07
N ARG A 15 -18.31 8.52 10.80
CA ARG A 15 -18.35 8.92 12.22
C ARG A 15 -17.54 7.97 13.09
N VAL A 16 -17.67 6.66 12.85
CA VAL A 16 -16.88 5.61 13.51
C VAL A 16 -15.39 5.73 13.16
N ALA A 17 -15.04 5.85 11.87
CA ALA A 17 -13.65 5.96 11.43
C ALA A 17 -12.95 7.19 12.01
N GLN A 18 -13.65 8.34 12.07
CA GLN A 18 -13.11 9.57 12.63
C GLN A 18 -12.79 9.46 14.12
N LEU A 19 -13.64 8.80 14.91
CA LEU A 19 -13.35 8.56 16.31
C LEU A 19 -12.16 7.59 16.46
N ALA A 20 -12.16 6.49 15.69
CA ALA A 20 -11.13 5.46 15.75
C ALA A 20 -9.72 6.02 15.48
N ASP A 21 -9.58 6.89 14.47
CA ASP A 21 -8.32 7.57 14.14
C ASP A 21 -7.73 8.34 15.33
N MET A 22 -8.58 9.11 16.04
CA MET A 22 -8.12 9.89 17.19
C MET A 22 -7.90 9.02 18.43
N VAL A 23 -8.73 7.99 18.62
CA VAL A 23 -8.63 7.04 19.73
C VAL A 23 -7.31 6.26 19.67
N GLU A 24 -6.88 5.80 18.49
CA GLU A 24 -5.60 5.08 18.33
C GLU A 24 -4.43 5.92 18.85
N VAL A 25 -4.34 7.17 18.42
CA VAL A 25 -3.26 8.09 18.78
C VAL A 25 -3.22 8.33 20.29
N HIS A 26 -4.38 8.56 20.90
CA HIS A 26 -4.47 8.87 22.33
C HIS A 26 -4.29 7.62 23.19
N HIS A 27 -4.77 6.46 22.74
CA HIS A 27 -4.52 5.19 23.42
C HIS A 27 -3.03 4.87 23.46
N ARG A 28 -2.34 5.06 22.32
CA ARG A 28 -0.89 4.83 22.24
C ARG A 28 -0.09 5.75 23.16
N ALA A 29 -0.51 7.00 23.33
CA ALA A 29 0.22 7.99 24.13
C ALA A 29 -0.15 7.97 25.62
N TYR A 30 -1.41 7.66 25.96
CA TYR A 30 -2.00 7.92 27.27
C TYR A 30 -2.86 6.76 27.82
N GLY A 31 -2.84 5.61 27.16
CA GLY A 31 -3.63 4.43 27.55
C GLY A 31 -5.14 4.63 27.39
N VAL A 32 -5.91 3.66 27.91
CA VAL A 32 -7.37 3.60 27.77
C VAL A 32 -8.03 4.86 28.34
N GLU A 33 -7.58 5.32 29.52
CA GLU A 33 -8.13 6.51 30.18
C GLU A 33 -7.95 7.77 29.32
N GLY A 34 -6.79 7.95 28.70
CA GLY A 34 -6.52 9.08 27.83
C GLY A 34 -7.36 9.07 26.56
N ALA A 35 -7.57 7.89 25.96
CA ALA A 35 -8.46 7.73 24.81
C ALA A 35 -9.92 8.06 25.17
N VAL A 36 -10.41 7.57 26.31
CA VAL A 36 -11.76 7.86 26.83
C VAL A 36 -11.93 9.34 27.15
N ALA A 37 -10.96 9.96 27.82
CA ALA A 37 -11.00 11.39 28.14
C ALA A 37 -11.06 12.24 26.87
N MET A 38 -10.25 11.91 25.86
CA MET A 38 -10.27 12.59 24.56
C MET A 38 -11.64 12.44 23.89
N ALA A 39 -12.18 11.22 23.79
CA ALA A 39 -13.46 10.96 23.15
C ALA A 39 -14.60 11.76 23.81
N ARG A 40 -14.66 11.76 25.15
CA ARG A 40 -15.65 12.53 25.92
C ARG A 40 -15.52 14.03 25.71
N SER A 41 -14.29 14.56 25.66
CA SER A 41 -14.05 16.00 25.54
C SER A 41 -14.57 16.62 24.24
N ARG A 42 -14.77 15.81 23.18
CA ARG A 42 -15.22 16.27 21.86
C ARG A 42 -16.57 15.67 21.42
N ARG A 43 -17.26 14.99 22.33
CA ARG A 43 -18.60 14.40 22.13
C ARG A 43 -19.62 15.48 21.75
N GLY A 44 -20.41 15.24 20.71
CA GLY A 44 -21.43 16.18 20.21
C GLY A 44 -20.87 17.37 19.42
N GLY A 45 -19.54 17.48 19.31
CA GLY A 45 -18.86 18.45 18.47
C GLY A 45 -18.16 17.76 17.31
N GLN A 46 -16.92 17.31 17.53
CA GLN A 46 -16.17 16.57 16.52
C GLN A 46 -16.72 15.15 16.33
N PHE A 47 -17.18 14.52 17.41
CA PHE A 47 -17.61 13.13 17.39
C PHE A 47 -19.09 12.97 17.66
N ASP A 48 -19.65 11.95 17.03
CA ASP A 48 -21.02 11.51 17.27
C ASP A 48 -21.21 11.07 18.74
N PRO A 49 -22.19 11.64 19.45
CA PRO A 49 -22.60 11.21 20.78
C PRO A 49 -22.77 9.71 20.97
N GLU A 50 -23.48 9.03 20.07
CA GLU A 50 -23.82 7.60 20.19
C GLU A 50 -22.58 6.72 20.00
N VAL A 51 -21.74 7.08 19.04
CA VAL A 51 -20.47 6.38 18.79
C VAL A 51 -19.51 6.54 19.98
N VAL A 52 -19.41 7.75 20.55
CA VAL A 52 -18.59 8.00 21.74
C VAL A 52 -19.10 7.20 22.93
N ASP A 53 -20.41 7.22 23.19
CA ASP A 53 -20.99 6.50 24.32
C ASP A 53 -20.77 4.99 24.19
N THR A 54 -20.95 4.44 22.99
CA THR A 54 -20.67 3.04 22.70
C THR A 54 -19.20 2.70 22.92
N PHE A 55 -18.28 3.51 22.40
CA PHE A 55 -16.85 3.31 22.61
C PHE A 55 -16.48 3.34 24.10
N VAL A 56 -16.96 4.35 24.83
CA VAL A 56 -16.67 4.52 26.27
C VAL A 56 -17.19 3.34 27.09
N ASN A 57 -18.37 2.81 26.76
CA ASN A 57 -18.96 1.66 27.46
C ASN A 57 -18.21 0.35 27.21
N HIS A 58 -17.41 0.28 26.14
CA HIS A 58 -16.71 -0.92 25.70
C HIS A 58 -15.20 -0.70 25.50
N ALA A 59 -14.63 0.36 26.11
CA ALA A 59 -13.29 0.85 25.78
C ALA A 59 -12.22 -0.21 26.00
N ASP A 60 -12.24 -0.91 27.13
CA ASP A 60 -11.28 -1.98 27.44
C ASP A 60 -11.35 -3.12 26.42
N ALA A 61 -12.55 -3.54 26.03
CA ALA A 61 -12.73 -4.62 25.06
C ALA A 61 -12.29 -4.22 23.65
N ILE A 62 -12.61 -3.00 23.23
CA ILE A 62 -12.24 -2.46 21.90
C ILE A 62 -10.72 -2.25 21.82
N LEU A 63 -10.11 -1.69 22.86
CA LEU A 63 -8.69 -1.32 22.88
C LEU A 63 -7.75 -2.45 23.25
N ALA A 64 -8.25 -3.51 23.91
CA ALA A 64 -7.47 -4.74 24.11
C ALA A 64 -6.99 -5.33 22.78
N GLY A 65 -7.72 -5.08 21.68
CA GLY A 65 -7.38 -5.57 20.35
C GLY A 65 -7.37 -7.11 20.28
N PRO A 66 -6.99 -7.68 19.13
CA PRO A 66 -6.68 -9.10 19.07
C PRO A 66 -5.48 -9.42 19.98
N PRO A 67 -5.39 -10.64 20.55
CA PRO A 67 -4.23 -11.06 21.35
C PRO A 67 -2.92 -10.74 20.62
N THR A 68 -1.86 -10.42 21.37
CA THR A 68 -0.52 -10.12 20.83
C THR A 68 -0.13 -11.14 19.76
N GLY A 69 -0.10 -10.67 18.51
CA GLY A 69 -0.10 -11.51 17.31
C GLY A 69 -0.58 -10.71 16.10
N ASP A 70 -0.70 -11.38 14.95
CA ASP A 70 -0.94 -10.73 13.66
C ASP A 70 -2.35 -10.12 13.57
N ALA A 71 -2.48 -8.87 14.01
CA ALA A 71 -3.70 -8.07 13.90
C ALA A 71 -4.22 -8.03 12.45
N TRP A 72 -3.32 -8.15 11.47
CA TRP A 72 -3.67 -8.29 10.06
C TRP A 72 -4.41 -9.60 9.79
N ALA A 73 -3.88 -10.75 10.22
CA ALA A 73 -4.58 -12.03 10.08
C ALA A 73 -5.90 -12.07 10.85
N ALA A 74 -6.00 -11.40 12.00
CA ALA A 74 -7.27 -11.26 12.72
C ALA A 74 -8.29 -10.44 11.92
N ALA A 75 -7.87 -9.30 11.35
CA ALA A 75 -8.71 -8.47 10.50
C ALA A 75 -9.15 -9.21 9.24
N LEU A 76 -8.23 -9.95 8.58
CA LEU A 76 -8.55 -10.78 7.42
C LEU A 76 -9.61 -11.83 7.78
N ARG A 77 -9.47 -12.55 8.90
CA ARG A 77 -10.47 -13.56 9.32
C ARG A 77 -11.85 -12.96 9.63
N ALA A 78 -11.89 -11.71 10.10
CA ALA A 78 -13.13 -11.01 10.37
C ALA A 78 -13.84 -10.53 9.10
N SER A 79 -13.14 -10.45 7.96
CA SER A 79 -13.75 -10.01 6.70
C SER A 79 -14.72 -11.06 6.18
N PRO A 80 -15.98 -10.70 5.84
CA PRO A 80 -16.99 -11.66 5.39
C PRO A 80 -16.61 -12.35 4.07
N ASP A 81 -15.72 -11.75 3.29
CA ASP A 81 -15.27 -12.17 1.97
C ASP A 81 -13.85 -12.76 1.95
N HIS A 82 -13.24 -13.04 3.10
CA HIS A 82 -11.83 -13.48 3.19
C HIS A 82 -11.51 -14.79 2.45
N GLN A 83 -12.52 -15.60 2.13
CA GLN A 83 -12.36 -16.84 1.36
C GLN A 83 -12.51 -16.65 -0.14
N ARG A 84 -12.94 -15.48 -0.61
CA ARG A 84 -13.19 -15.22 -2.03
C ARG A 84 -11.87 -14.84 -2.71
N PRO A 85 -11.31 -15.68 -3.59
CA PRO A 85 -10.14 -15.29 -4.36
C PRO A 85 -10.49 -14.16 -5.34
N LEU A 86 -9.51 -13.32 -5.63
CA LEU A 86 -9.60 -12.37 -6.74
C LEU A 86 -9.49 -13.15 -8.05
N ASP A 87 -10.42 -12.90 -8.98
CA ASP A 87 -10.24 -13.30 -10.36
C ASP A 87 -9.18 -12.43 -11.06
N ASP A 88 -8.77 -12.84 -12.26
CA ASP A 88 -7.73 -12.14 -13.01
C ASP A 88 -8.08 -10.69 -13.33
N GLN A 89 -9.36 -10.41 -13.63
CA GLN A 89 -9.82 -9.06 -13.94
C GLN A 89 -9.73 -8.13 -12.72
N SER A 90 -10.15 -8.63 -11.55
CA SER A 90 -10.10 -7.88 -10.28
C SER A 90 -8.66 -7.68 -9.83
N LEU A 91 -7.80 -8.67 -10.03
CA LEU A 91 -6.37 -8.56 -9.78
C LEU A 91 -5.74 -7.49 -10.69
N ASP A 92 -6.04 -7.49 -11.98
CA ASP A 92 -5.53 -6.49 -12.91
C ASP A 92 -5.96 -5.08 -12.51
N ALA A 93 -7.24 -4.89 -12.17
CA ALA A 93 -7.76 -3.61 -11.71
C ALA A 93 -7.03 -3.13 -10.44
N LEU A 94 -6.75 -4.03 -9.49
CA LEU A 94 -6.01 -3.73 -8.28
C LEU A 94 -4.57 -3.31 -8.58
N LEU A 95 -3.85 -4.07 -9.41
CA LEU A 95 -2.45 -3.78 -9.77
C LEU A 95 -2.34 -2.44 -10.50
N VAL A 96 -3.30 -2.13 -11.37
CA VAL A 96 -3.40 -0.83 -12.04
C VAL A 96 -3.60 0.30 -11.02
N ALA A 97 -4.52 0.13 -10.06
CA ALA A 97 -4.77 1.13 -9.03
C ALA A 97 -3.54 1.37 -8.12
N LEU A 98 -2.78 0.31 -7.80
CA LEU A 98 -1.52 0.43 -7.06
C LEU A 98 -0.45 1.20 -7.84
N GLY A 99 -0.31 0.91 -9.14
CA GLY A 99 0.60 1.64 -10.02
C GLY A 99 0.23 3.13 -10.11
N ASP A 100 -1.05 3.43 -10.33
CA ASP A 100 -1.54 4.81 -10.38
C ASP A 100 -1.30 5.54 -9.04
N PHE A 101 -1.51 4.87 -7.91
CA PHE A 101 -1.24 5.42 -6.57
C PHE A 101 0.24 5.78 -6.39
N VAL A 102 1.15 4.93 -6.86
CA VAL A 102 2.59 5.19 -6.81
C VAL A 102 2.96 6.35 -7.72
N ASP A 103 2.39 6.39 -8.92
CA ASP A 103 2.62 7.45 -9.89
C ASP A 103 2.19 8.84 -9.36
N LEU A 104 1.15 8.91 -8.51
CA LEU A 104 0.71 10.15 -7.85
C LEU A 104 1.77 10.75 -6.93
N LYS A 105 2.72 9.95 -6.43
CA LYS A 105 3.77 10.42 -5.54
C LYS A 105 4.67 11.47 -6.20
N CYS A 106 4.82 11.42 -7.53
CA CYS A 106 5.66 12.32 -8.30
C CYS A 106 4.91 12.84 -9.54
N PRO A 107 4.67 14.15 -9.67
CA PRO A 107 3.82 14.68 -10.75
C PRO A 107 4.23 14.27 -12.18
N PHE A 108 5.52 14.05 -12.43
CA PHE A 108 6.04 13.66 -13.75
C PHE A 108 5.90 12.15 -14.05
N THR A 109 5.49 11.33 -13.08
CA THR A 109 5.25 9.89 -13.27
C THR A 109 3.79 9.55 -13.52
N LEU A 110 2.88 10.53 -13.63
CA LEU A 110 1.46 10.25 -13.91
C LEU A 110 1.28 9.42 -15.19
N GLY A 111 0.74 8.22 -15.06
CA GLY A 111 0.51 7.28 -16.17
C GLY A 111 1.76 6.54 -16.64
N HIS A 112 2.89 6.69 -15.94
CA HIS A 112 4.14 5.99 -16.22
C HIS A 112 3.95 4.48 -16.11
N SER A 113 3.42 4.00 -14.98
CA SER A 113 3.26 2.58 -14.70
C SER A 113 2.36 1.88 -15.72
N ARG A 114 1.28 2.55 -16.16
CA ARG A 114 0.41 2.05 -17.24
C ARG A 114 1.12 1.96 -18.58
N THR A 115 1.93 2.96 -18.92
CA THR A 115 2.69 3.00 -20.17
C THR A 115 3.76 1.91 -20.20
N VAL A 116 4.51 1.75 -19.11
CA VAL A 116 5.52 0.69 -18.94
C VAL A 116 4.87 -0.69 -19.05
N ALA A 117 3.77 -0.93 -18.33
CA ALA A 117 3.03 -2.20 -18.41
C ALA A 117 2.59 -2.54 -19.83
N ARG A 118 2.04 -1.57 -20.57
CA ARG A 118 1.62 -1.78 -21.95
C ARG A 118 2.81 -2.15 -22.83
N LEU A 119 3.88 -1.35 -22.80
CA LEU A 119 5.08 -1.59 -23.60
C LEU A 119 5.72 -2.93 -23.28
N ALA A 120 5.84 -3.28 -21.99
CA ALA A 120 6.44 -4.53 -21.55
C ALA A 120 5.61 -5.75 -21.98
N GLY A 121 4.29 -5.70 -21.83
CA GLY A 121 3.39 -6.76 -22.29
C GLY A 121 3.40 -6.93 -23.81
N ASP A 122 3.34 -5.83 -24.56
CA ASP A 122 3.36 -5.85 -26.03
C ASP A 122 4.72 -6.39 -26.56
N ALA A 123 5.82 -6.00 -25.91
CA ALA A 123 7.16 -6.52 -26.22
C ALA A 123 7.30 -8.02 -25.89
N ALA A 124 6.73 -8.49 -24.78
CA ALA A 124 6.73 -9.91 -24.43
C ALA A 124 6.03 -10.76 -25.50
N VAL A 125 4.86 -10.30 -25.99
CA VAL A 125 4.14 -10.96 -27.09
C VAL A 125 4.98 -10.96 -28.37
N ALA A 126 5.57 -9.81 -28.74
CA ALA A 126 6.39 -9.71 -29.94
C ALA A 126 7.66 -10.58 -29.88
N ALA A 127 8.19 -10.83 -28.68
CA ALA A 127 9.32 -11.72 -28.43
C ALA A 127 8.94 -13.21 -28.40
N GLY A 128 7.65 -13.56 -28.57
CA GLY A 128 7.18 -14.94 -28.62
C GLY A 128 7.05 -15.62 -27.26
N LEU A 129 6.92 -14.86 -26.17
CA LEU A 129 6.59 -15.44 -24.86
C LEU A 129 5.17 -16.01 -24.89
N ASP A 130 4.92 -17.03 -24.07
CA ASP A 130 3.57 -17.55 -23.87
C ASP A 130 2.62 -16.52 -23.23
N ALA A 131 1.31 -16.80 -23.31
CA ALA A 131 0.28 -15.88 -22.83
C ALA A 131 0.42 -15.54 -21.34
N ASP A 132 0.73 -16.53 -20.50
CA ASP A 132 0.86 -16.35 -19.05
C ASP A 132 2.09 -15.49 -18.71
N ALA A 133 3.20 -15.70 -19.41
CA ALA A 133 4.41 -14.90 -19.28
C ALA A 133 4.19 -13.46 -19.76
N ALA A 134 3.48 -13.25 -20.87
CA ALA A 134 3.14 -11.92 -21.35
C ALA A 134 2.22 -11.16 -20.38
N VAL A 135 1.22 -11.84 -19.80
CA VAL A 135 0.34 -11.29 -18.74
C VAL A 135 1.14 -10.95 -17.50
N LEU A 136 2.01 -11.85 -17.04
CA LEU A 136 2.89 -11.61 -15.89
C LEU A 136 3.80 -10.40 -16.10
N THR A 137 4.42 -10.27 -17.28
CA THR A 137 5.29 -9.13 -17.62
C THR A 137 4.49 -7.81 -17.64
N ARG A 138 3.27 -7.82 -18.19
CA ARG A 138 2.37 -6.65 -18.15
C ARG A 138 2.02 -6.26 -16.71
N ARG A 139 1.60 -7.24 -15.89
CA ARG A 139 1.32 -7.05 -14.46
C ARG A 139 2.52 -6.50 -13.72
N ALA A 140 3.72 -7.02 -13.98
CA ALA A 140 4.95 -6.55 -13.35
C ALA A 140 5.23 -5.08 -13.69
N GLY A 141 5.00 -4.66 -14.94
CA GLY A 141 5.16 -3.27 -15.34
C GLY A 141 4.25 -2.31 -14.57
N HIS A 142 3.05 -2.72 -14.17
CA HIS A 142 2.15 -1.89 -13.37
C HIS A 142 2.67 -1.60 -11.97
N VAL A 143 3.45 -2.51 -11.38
CA VAL A 143 3.87 -2.44 -9.97
C VAL A 143 5.37 -2.47 -9.75
N HIS A 144 6.19 -2.39 -10.82
CA HIS A 144 7.65 -2.46 -10.74
C HIS A 144 8.23 -1.42 -9.75
N ASP A 145 7.62 -0.25 -9.70
CA ASP A 145 8.01 0.89 -8.89
C ASP A 145 7.27 1.02 -7.56
N LEU A 146 6.47 0.02 -7.14
CA LEU A 146 5.63 0.10 -5.93
C LEU A 146 6.42 0.54 -4.68
N GLY A 147 7.67 0.10 -4.58
CA GLY A 147 8.56 0.45 -3.48
C GLY A 147 9.06 1.90 -3.46
N ARG A 148 8.81 2.72 -4.50
CA ARG A 148 9.12 4.15 -4.49
C ARG A 148 8.45 4.88 -3.33
N ILE A 149 7.35 4.34 -2.79
CA ILE A 149 6.70 4.87 -1.59
C ILE A 149 7.66 4.96 -0.38
N GLY A 150 8.67 4.10 -0.31
CA GLY A 150 9.68 4.08 0.75
C GLY A 150 10.83 5.08 0.58
N VAL A 151 10.92 5.80 -0.55
CA VAL A 151 11.98 6.77 -0.83
C VAL A 151 11.46 8.20 -0.65
N SER A 152 12.22 9.09 0.00
CA SER A 152 11.79 10.49 0.20
C SER A 152 11.60 11.23 -1.13
N ASN A 153 10.54 12.05 -1.22
CA ASN A 153 10.31 12.94 -2.36
C ASN A 153 11.44 13.95 -2.56
N GLN A 154 12.14 14.34 -1.48
CA GLN A 154 13.29 15.24 -1.59
C GLN A 154 14.45 14.61 -2.36
N ILE A 155 14.60 13.28 -2.27
CA ILE A 155 15.60 12.51 -3.02
C ILE A 155 15.09 12.25 -4.44
N TRP A 156 13.85 11.77 -4.55
CA TRP A 156 13.29 11.35 -5.84
C TRP A 156 13.10 12.50 -6.82
N SER A 157 12.68 13.67 -6.33
CA SER A 157 12.42 14.86 -7.15
C SER A 157 13.58 15.86 -7.16
N LYS A 158 14.77 15.45 -6.68
CA LYS A 158 15.93 16.34 -6.57
C LYS A 158 16.34 16.86 -7.95
N GLN A 159 16.45 18.18 -8.07
CA GLN A 159 16.97 18.84 -9.26
C GLN A 159 18.50 18.86 -9.19
N GLY A 160 19.14 17.82 -9.72
CA GLY A 160 20.60 17.68 -9.74
C GLY A 160 21.09 16.27 -9.41
N PRO A 161 22.42 16.03 -9.40
CA PRO A 161 22.96 14.71 -9.14
C PRO A 161 22.65 14.24 -7.71
N LEU A 162 22.35 12.96 -7.59
CA LEU A 162 22.26 12.27 -6.31
C LEU A 162 23.68 12.01 -5.79
N SER A 163 23.88 12.25 -4.50
CA SER A 163 25.03 11.72 -3.77
C SER A 163 24.96 10.19 -3.70
N ALA A 164 26.09 9.54 -3.41
CA ALA A 164 26.13 8.08 -3.25
C ALA A 164 25.10 7.59 -2.21
N ALA A 165 24.98 8.26 -1.06
CA ALA A 165 24.02 7.89 -0.01
C ALA A 165 22.54 8.12 -0.41
N GLU A 166 22.26 9.08 -1.28
CA GLU A 166 20.93 9.28 -1.85
C GLU A 166 20.60 8.22 -2.91
N PHE A 167 21.59 7.87 -3.74
CA PHE A 167 21.45 6.84 -4.74
C PHE A 167 21.21 5.46 -4.09
N GLU A 168 21.92 5.12 -3.01
CA GLU A 168 21.67 3.87 -2.27
C GLU A 168 20.22 3.79 -1.74
N ARG A 169 19.61 4.93 -1.34
CA ARG A 169 18.18 4.95 -0.98
C ARG A 169 17.27 4.69 -2.18
N VAL A 170 17.60 5.23 -3.35
CA VAL A 170 16.86 4.94 -4.59
C VAL A 170 16.96 3.47 -4.95
N ARG A 171 18.15 2.85 -4.81
CA ARG A 171 18.37 1.42 -5.09
C ARG A 171 17.56 0.47 -4.21
N LEU A 172 17.00 0.94 -3.10
CA LEU A 172 16.13 0.14 -2.23
C LEU A 172 14.69 0.00 -2.76
N HIS A 173 14.25 0.83 -3.71
CA HIS A 173 12.86 0.76 -4.15
C HIS A 173 12.47 -0.61 -4.75
N PRO A 174 13.31 -1.35 -5.50
CA PRO A 174 12.92 -2.66 -6.00
C PRO A 174 12.81 -3.68 -4.86
N TYR A 175 13.70 -3.58 -3.86
CA TYR A 175 13.60 -4.37 -2.62
C TYR A 175 12.27 -4.10 -1.89
N PHE A 176 11.86 -2.83 -1.78
CA PHE A 176 10.57 -2.48 -1.20
C PHE A 176 9.39 -2.98 -2.03
N THR A 177 9.47 -2.95 -3.37
CA THR A 177 8.48 -3.56 -4.28
C THR A 177 8.29 -5.04 -3.94
N VAL A 178 9.39 -5.80 -3.85
CA VAL A 178 9.35 -7.23 -3.47
C VAL A 178 8.72 -7.43 -2.10
N ARG A 179 9.14 -6.64 -1.11
CA ARG A 179 8.68 -6.77 0.27
C ARG A 179 7.19 -6.50 0.42
N ILE A 180 6.65 -5.53 -0.32
CA ILE A 180 5.22 -5.19 -0.32
C ILE A 180 4.42 -6.30 -1.00
N LEU A 181 4.81 -6.71 -2.21
CA LEU A 181 4.08 -7.72 -2.97
C LEU A 181 4.09 -9.10 -2.30
N ASN A 182 5.18 -9.47 -1.61
CA ASN A 182 5.26 -10.72 -0.86
C ASN A 182 4.36 -10.78 0.39
N GLN A 183 3.73 -9.67 0.79
CA GLN A 183 2.68 -9.72 1.83
C GLN A 183 1.40 -10.40 1.33
N VAL A 184 1.22 -10.51 0.00
CA VAL A 184 0.05 -11.13 -0.61
C VAL A 184 0.40 -12.54 -1.09
N PRO A 185 -0.15 -13.60 -0.46
CA PRO A 185 -0.01 -14.95 -0.95
C PRO A 185 -0.46 -15.04 -2.41
N GLY A 186 0.38 -15.62 -3.28
CA GLY A 186 0.11 -15.74 -4.72
C GLY A 186 0.84 -14.71 -5.59
N LEU A 187 1.34 -13.61 -5.05
CA LEU A 187 2.06 -12.59 -5.84
C LEU A 187 3.58 -12.78 -5.90
N ARG A 188 4.13 -13.89 -5.38
CA ARG A 188 5.58 -14.10 -5.32
C ARG A 188 6.28 -14.03 -6.68
N LYS A 189 5.73 -14.70 -7.71
CA LYS A 189 6.30 -14.67 -9.07
C LYS A 189 6.24 -13.25 -9.67
N LEU A 190 5.15 -12.53 -9.42
CA LEU A 190 5.00 -11.13 -9.81
C LEU A 190 6.03 -10.25 -9.09
N ALA A 191 6.23 -10.44 -7.79
CA ALA A 191 7.20 -9.73 -6.97
C ALA A 191 8.63 -9.93 -7.49
N GLU A 192 9.00 -11.15 -7.89
CA GLU A 192 10.29 -11.45 -8.47
C GLU A 192 10.52 -10.69 -9.79
N VAL A 193 9.54 -10.68 -10.72
CA VAL A 193 9.69 -9.95 -12.00
C VAL A 193 9.70 -8.44 -11.78
N ALA A 194 8.76 -7.93 -10.97
CA ALA A 194 8.64 -6.51 -10.67
C ALA A 194 9.85 -5.97 -9.89
N GLY A 195 10.44 -6.76 -8.99
CA GLY A 195 11.55 -6.36 -8.13
C GLY A 195 12.94 -6.43 -8.76
N ASN A 196 13.10 -7.17 -9.85
CA ASN A 196 14.40 -7.37 -10.50
C ASN A 196 14.53 -6.57 -11.82
N HIS A 197 13.64 -5.61 -12.07
CA HIS A 197 13.61 -4.84 -13.33
C HIS A 197 14.85 -3.94 -13.56
N HIS A 198 15.72 -3.78 -12.55
CA HIS A 198 17.01 -3.10 -12.64
C HIS A 198 18.22 -4.03 -12.71
N GLU A 199 18.00 -5.35 -12.77
CA GLU A 199 19.06 -6.31 -13.06
C GLU A 199 19.58 -6.13 -14.49
N ARG A 200 20.85 -6.49 -14.70
CA ARG A 200 21.53 -6.30 -15.99
C ARG A 200 22.23 -7.59 -16.40
N LEU A 201 22.27 -7.84 -17.71
CA LEU A 201 22.90 -9.04 -18.28
C LEU A 201 24.41 -9.13 -18.01
N ASP A 202 25.07 -7.99 -17.77
CA ASP A 202 26.50 -7.93 -17.41
C ASP A 202 26.75 -8.12 -15.90
N GLY A 203 25.70 -8.29 -15.10
CA GLY A 203 25.77 -8.44 -13.64
C GLY A 203 26.02 -7.14 -12.86
N SER A 204 26.08 -5.98 -13.53
CA SER A 204 26.23 -4.66 -12.87
C SER A 204 24.92 -4.10 -12.31
N GLY A 205 23.84 -4.87 -12.37
CA GLY A 205 22.49 -4.50 -11.95
C GLY A 205 22.27 -4.50 -10.44
N TYR A 206 21.02 -4.27 -10.05
CA TYR A 206 20.56 -4.31 -8.66
C TYR A 206 19.08 -4.74 -8.61
N PRO A 207 18.57 -5.28 -7.48
CA PRO A 207 19.13 -5.27 -6.13
C PRO A 207 20.08 -6.42 -5.78
N VAL A 208 20.11 -7.52 -6.55
CA VAL A 208 20.89 -8.71 -6.24
C VAL A 208 22.24 -8.69 -6.97
N GLY A 209 22.29 -8.18 -8.20
CA GLY A 209 23.50 -8.16 -9.03
C GLY A 209 23.86 -9.55 -9.55
N TRP A 210 22.95 -10.15 -10.33
CA TRP A 210 23.10 -11.56 -10.74
C TRP A 210 24.39 -11.76 -11.53
N PRO A 211 25.28 -12.70 -11.12
CA PRO A 211 26.49 -12.96 -11.87
C PRO A 211 26.13 -13.49 -13.25
N ASN A 212 26.79 -12.95 -14.28
CA ASN A 212 26.57 -13.38 -15.66
C ASN A 212 26.82 -14.89 -15.76
N PRO A 213 25.79 -15.71 -16.07
CA PRO A 213 26.01 -17.13 -16.33
C PRO A 213 26.74 -17.23 -17.67
N ARG A 214 28.07 -17.42 -17.58
CA ARG A 214 28.91 -17.72 -18.74
C ARG A 214 28.49 -19.03 -19.40
#